data_AF-A0A932XGJ6-F1
#
_entry.id   AF-A0A932XGJ6-F1
#
_cell.length_a   1.000
_cell.length_b   1.000
_cell.length_c   1.000
_cell.angle_alpha   90.00
_cell.angle_beta   90.00
_cell.angle_gamma   90.00
#
_symmetry.space_group_name_H-M   'P 1'
#
loop_
_entity.id
_entity.type
_entity.pdbx_description
1 polymer ?
#
loop_
_entity_poly.entity_id
_entity_poly.type
_entity_poly.pdbx_seq_one_letter_code
_entity_poly.pdbx_strand_id
1 'polypeptide(L)'
;MAAPTYYTAEMVRALPDDGNRYEVVHGELLVTPAPGLPHQTLMKRFLVALELYLRRHPVGEVLSSPADISWAPVEIWTPDATVPVIERTRLIWTPRSAREPFVLELHELFES
;
A
#
# COMPACT_ATOMS: atom_id res chain seq x y z
N MET A 1 15.45 1.38 -35.46
CA MET A 1 14.41 0.89 -34.55
C MET A 1 14.66 1.55 -33.21
N ALA A 2 13.74 2.38 -32.72
CA ALA A 2 13.91 3.03 -31.41
C ALA A 2 13.89 1.96 -30.31
N ALA A 3 14.75 2.09 -29.30
CA ALA A 3 14.71 1.20 -28.13
C ALA A 3 13.36 1.37 -27.42
N PRO A 4 12.76 0.29 -26.89
CA PRO A 4 11.52 0.40 -26.11
C PRO A 4 11.74 1.29 -24.89
N THR A 5 10.83 2.23 -24.67
CA THR A 5 10.83 3.07 -23.47
C THR A 5 10.34 2.23 -22.28
N TYR A 6 11.20 2.05 -21.29
CA TYR A 6 10.82 1.47 -20.00
C TYR A 6 10.60 2.60 -18.99
N TYR A 7 9.47 2.58 -18.29
CA TYR A 7 9.11 3.54 -17.25
C TYR A 7 9.65 3.10 -15.89
N THR A 8 10.03 4.06 -15.06
CA THR A 8 10.30 3.86 -13.63
C THR A 8 9.18 4.48 -12.80
N ALA A 9 9.08 4.09 -11.53
CA ALA A 9 8.11 4.70 -10.62
C ALA A 9 8.34 6.21 -10.44
N GLU A 10 9.58 6.68 -10.52
CA GLU A 10 9.90 8.11 -10.47
C GLU A 10 9.40 8.85 -11.72
N MET A 11 9.58 8.26 -12.90
CA MET A 11 9.06 8.81 -14.15
C MET A 11 7.53 8.90 -14.13
N VAL A 12 6.84 7.88 -13.59
CA VAL A 12 5.39 7.90 -13.42
C VAL A 12 4.93 9.00 -12.47
N ARG A 13 5.62 9.20 -11.34
CA ARG A 13 5.30 10.28 -10.39
C ARG A 13 5.51 11.69 -10.96
N ALA A 14 6.33 11.83 -12.00
CA ALA A 14 6.57 13.10 -12.68
C ALA A 14 5.55 13.41 -13.78
N LEU A 15 4.61 12.49 -14.07
CA LEU A 15 3.56 12.71 -15.07
C LEU A 15 2.54 13.77 -14.59
N PRO A 16 1.92 14.50 -15.52
CA PRO A 16 0.95 15.54 -15.19
C PRO A 16 -0.30 14.95 -14.51
N ASP A 17 -0.88 15.71 -13.58
CA ASP A 17 -2.19 15.42 -13.02
C ASP A 17 -3.29 15.89 -13.98
N ASP A 18 -3.55 15.08 -15.01
CA ASP A 18 -4.50 15.37 -16.09
C ASP A 18 -5.82 14.58 -15.95
N GLY A 19 -6.05 14.00 -14.76
CA GLY A 19 -7.21 13.16 -14.49
C GLY A 19 -7.04 11.70 -14.95
N ASN A 20 -5.88 11.31 -15.47
CA ASN A 20 -5.53 9.90 -15.64
C ASN A 20 -4.79 9.37 -14.41
N ARG A 21 -5.04 8.10 -14.09
CA ARG A 21 -4.25 7.32 -13.16
C ARG A 21 -3.14 6.61 -13.94
N TYR A 22 -1.90 6.88 -13.57
CA TYR A 22 -0.70 6.31 -14.18
C TYR A 22 -0.09 5.25 -13.27
N GLU A 23 0.20 4.08 -13.82
CA GLU A 23 0.85 2.97 -13.11
C GLU A 23 1.99 2.40 -13.94
N VAL A 24 3.03 1.89 -13.29
CA VAL A 24 4.12 1.16 -13.97
C VAL A 24 4.16 -0.29 -13.50
N VAL A 25 4.13 -1.21 -14.46
CA VAL A 25 4.21 -2.66 -14.21
C VAL A 25 5.26 -3.23 -15.16
N HIS A 26 6.32 -3.83 -14.61
CA HIS A 26 7.45 -4.38 -15.40
C HIS A 26 8.08 -3.41 -16.41
N GLY A 27 8.03 -2.11 -16.12
CA GLY A 27 8.54 -1.04 -17.00
C GLY A 27 7.56 -0.59 -18.07
N GLU A 28 6.35 -1.14 -18.13
CA GLU A 28 5.27 -0.68 -19.00
C GLU A 28 4.38 0.33 -18.27
N LEU A 29 4.04 1.43 -18.95
CA LEU A 29 3.11 2.44 -18.44
C LEU A 29 1.67 2.02 -18.75
N LEU A 30 0.87 1.86 -17.70
CA LEU A 30 -0.58 1.70 -17.77
C LEU A 30 -1.25 3.04 -17.47
N VAL A 31 -2.21 3.40 -18.31
CA VAL A 31 -2.98 4.65 -18.18
C VAL A 31 -4.45 4.29 -18.05
N THR A 32 -5.06 4.68 -16.93
CA THR A 32 -6.48 4.48 -16.69
C THR A 32 -7.16 5.85 -16.55
N PRO A 33 -8.14 6.20 -17.39
CA PRO A 33 -8.87 7.45 -17.23
C PRO A 33 -9.68 7.46 -15.93
N ALA A 34 -9.92 8.65 -15.37
CA ALA A 34 -10.77 8.79 -14.20
C ALA A 34 -12.14 8.09 -14.39
N PRO A 35 -12.64 7.36 -13.38
CA PRO A 35 -13.94 6.71 -13.49
C PRO A 35 -15.05 7.76 -13.62
N GLY A 36 -15.96 7.57 -14.58
CA GLY A 36 -17.10 8.46 -14.78
C GLY A 36 -18.14 8.43 -13.64
N LEU A 37 -19.07 9.39 -13.67
CA LEU A 37 -20.10 9.59 -12.63
C LEU A 37 -20.90 8.33 -12.22
N PRO A 38 -21.29 7.40 -13.13
CA PRO A 38 -21.98 6.17 -12.75
C PRO A 38 -21.15 5.28 -11.83
N HIS A 39 -19.85 5.12 -12.14
CA HIS A 39 -18.92 4.36 -11.30
C HIS A 39 -18.77 5.01 -9.92
N GLN A 40 -18.59 6.33 -9.87
CA GLN A 40 -18.47 7.07 -8.62
C GLN A 40 -19.73 6.93 -7.75
N THR A 41 -20.91 6.98 -8.37
CA THR A 41 -22.19 6.82 -7.66
C THR A 41 -22.34 5.41 -7.08
N LEU A 42 -21.95 4.38 -7.82
CA LEU A 42 -21.97 3.00 -7.34
C LEU A 42 -20.99 2.81 -6.18
N MET A 43 -19.73 3.25 -6.33
CA MET A 43 -18.71 3.14 -5.29
C MET A 43 -19.12 3.87 -4.01
N LYS A 44 -19.67 5.09 -4.11
CA LYS A 44 -20.20 5.81 -2.95
C LYS A 44 -21.26 4.99 -2.19
N ARG A 45 -22.23 4.42 -2.90
CA ARG A 45 -23.29 3.62 -2.27
C ARG A 45 -22.73 2.37 -1.59
N PHE A 46 -21.79 1.70 -2.25
CA PHE A 46 -21.11 0.53 -1.72
C PHE A 46 -20.33 0.85 -0.44
N LEU A 47 -19.48 1.88 -0.47
CA LEU A 47 -18.67 2.30 0.68
C LEU A 47 -19.55 2.68 1.87
N VAL A 48 -20.64 3.42 1.65
CA VAL A 48 -21.60 3.77 2.71
C VAL A 48 -22.26 2.52 3.31
N ALA A 49 -22.67 1.56 2.49
CA ALA A 49 -23.28 0.34 2.98
C ALA A 49 -22.29 -0.51 3.82
N LEU A 50 -21.04 -0.59 3.37
CA LEU A 50 -19.99 -1.33 4.06
C LEU A 50 -19.61 -0.66 5.39
N GLU A 51 -19.47 0.65 5.41
CA GLU A 51 -19.24 1.45 6.62
C GLU A 51 -20.36 1.23 7.66
N LEU A 52 -21.62 1.25 7.23
CA LEU A 52 -22.76 1.01 8.12
C LEU A 52 -22.77 -0.43 8.69
N TYR A 53 -22.26 -1.40 7.94
CA TYR A 53 -22.08 -2.77 8.41
C TYR A 53 -20.96 -2.85 9.46
N LEU A 54 -19.78 -2.28 9.17
CA LEU A 54 -18.62 -2.33 10.08
C LEU A 54 -18.87 -1.57 11.38
N ARG A 55 -19.70 -0.53 11.39
CA ARG A 55 -20.17 0.11 12.63
C ARG A 55 -20.94 -0.82 13.56
N ARG A 56 -21.63 -1.81 13.01
CA ARG A 56 -22.36 -2.83 13.79
C ARG A 56 -21.47 -4.03 14.12
N HIS A 57 -20.47 -4.28 13.30
CA HIS A 57 -19.55 -5.41 13.39
C HIS A 57 -18.12 -4.90 13.16
N PRO A 58 -17.43 -4.40 14.21
CA PRO A 58 -16.13 -3.75 14.06
C PRO A 58 -15.03 -4.80 13.84
N VAL A 59 -15.01 -5.37 12.63
CA VAL A 59 -14.11 -6.44 12.19
C VAL A 59 -13.10 -5.94 11.14
N GLY A 60 -13.03 -4.63 10.93
CA GLY A 60 -12.11 -3.98 9.99
C GLY A 60 -12.53 -2.53 9.69
N GLU A 61 -11.85 -1.93 8.71
CA GLU A 61 -12.05 -0.54 8.26
C GLU A 61 -12.36 -0.45 6.76
N VAL A 62 -13.02 0.64 6.35
CA VAL A 62 -13.23 0.96 4.92
C VAL A 62 -12.29 2.08 4.48
N LEU A 63 -11.45 1.78 3.49
CA LEU A 63 -10.63 2.77 2.79
C LEU A 63 -11.12 2.95 1.34
N SER A 64 -10.97 4.16 0.77
CA SER A 64 -11.39 4.47 -0.60
C SER A 64 -10.24 5.00 -1.45
N SER A 65 -10.23 4.65 -2.74
CA SER A 65 -9.27 5.15 -3.74
C SER A 65 -9.56 6.61 -4.11
N PRO A 66 -8.55 7.44 -4.45
CA PRO A 66 -7.12 7.12 -4.49
C PRO A 66 -6.50 7.24 -3.10
N ALA A 67 -6.24 6.10 -2.48
CA ALA A 67 -5.37 5.99 -1.33
C ALA A 67 -4.09 5.38 -1.87
N ASP A 68 -2.98 6.13 -1.78
CA ASP A 68 -1.66 5.57 -2.03
C ASP A 68 -1.27 4.72 -0.82
N ILE A 69 -1.80 3.49 -0.77
CA ILE A 69 -1.53 2.54 0.30
C ILE A 69 -0.15 1.93 0.02
N SER A 70 0.87 2.68 0.41
CA SER A 70 2.23 2.14 0.52
C SER A 70 2.44 1.69 1.97
N TRP A 71 2.56 0.37 2.16
CA TRP A 71 3.08 -0.15 3.42
C TRP A 71 4.54 0.29 3.51
N ALA A 72 4.82 1.24 4.41
CA ALA A 72 6.19 1.68 4.63
C ALA A 72 7.01 0.47 5.11
N PRO A 73 8.14 0.14 4.46
CA PRO A 73 9.03 -0.90 4.96
C PRO A 73 9.52 -0.53 6.35
N VAL A 74 9.56 -1.51 7.26
CA VAL A 74 10.22 -1.36 8.55
C VAL A 74 11.68 -1.79 8.38
N GLU A 75 12.59 -0.92 8.81
CA GLU A 75 14.02 -1.23 8.85
C GLU A 75 14.38 -1.89 10.19
N ILE A 76 14.95 -3.09 10.13
CA ILE A 76 15.45 -3.80 11.29
C ILE A 76 16.97 -3.62 11.35
N TRP A 77 17.44 -2.97 12.42
CA TRP A 77 18.84 -2.75 12.71
C TRP A 77 19.29 -3.63 13.88
N THR A 78 20.34 -4.42 13.69
CA THR A 78 21.05 -5.09 14.79
C THR A 78 22.31 -4.31 15.15
N PRO A 79 22.87 -4.46 16.37
CA PRO A 79 24.05 -3.73 16.80
C PRO A 79 25.29 -3.91 15.89
N ASP A 80 25.36 -5.02 15.17
CA ASP A 80 26.42 -5.42 14.25
C ASP A 80 26.09 -5.17 12.77
N ALA A 81 24.88 -4.67 12.46
CA ALA A 81 24.45 -4.45 11.09
C ALA A 81 25.12 -3.21 10.48
N THR A 82 25.69 -3.36 9.28
CA THR A 82 26.11 -2.23 8.43
C THR A 82 25.03 -1.80 7.43
N VAL A 83 24.00 -2.62 7.22
CA VAL A 83 22.82 -2.35 6.38
C VAL A 83 21.57 -2.94 7.06
N PRO A 84 20.39 -2.31 6.93
CA PRO A 84 19.19 -2.82 7.56
C PRO A 84 18.62 -4.02 6.81
N VAL A 85 17.93 -4.90 7.54
CA VAL A 85 17.00 -5.86 6.92
C VAL A 85 15.66 -5.15 6.75
N ILE A 86 15.15 -5.12 5.52
CA ILE A 86 13.86 -4.51 5.21
C ILE A 86 12.76 -5.55 5.40
N GLU A 87 11.84 -5.32 6.35
CA GLU A 87 10.65 -6.15 6.51
C GLU A 87 9.35 -5.42 6.19
N ARG A 88 8.42 -6.19 5.57
CA ARG A 88 7.17 -5.64 5.00
C ARG A 88 5.91 -6.29 5.52
N THR A 89 6.05 -7.46 6.15
CA THR A 89 4.89 -8.25 6.56
C THR A 89 4.89 -8.50 8.06
N ARG A 90 6.03 -8.92 8.62
CA ARG A 90 6.13 -9.36 10.01
C ARG A 90 7.48 -8.98 10.61
N LEU A 91 7.48 -8.50 11.86
CA LEU A 91 8.67 -8.32 12.68
C LEU A 91 8.78 -9.46 13.69
N ILE A 92 9.91 -10.16 13.68
CA ILE A 92 10.24 -11.19 14.69
C ILE A 92 11.51 -10.74 15.42
N TRP A 93 11.40 -10.57 16.74
CA TRP A 93 12.53 -10.24 17.60
C TRP A 93 12.75 -11.34 18.63
N THR A 94 13.96 -11.91 18.65
CA THR A 94 14.35 -12.94 19.61
C THR A 94 15.50 -12.44 20.48
N PRO A 95 15.23 -11.77 21.61
CA PRO A 95 16.28 -11.35 22.52
C PRO A 95 16.95 -12.57 23.17
N ARG A 96 18.26 -12.47 23.45
CA ARG A 96 19.05 -13.59 24.04
C ARG A 96 18.47 -14.16 25.34
N SER A 97 17.72 -13.37 26.10
CA SER A 97 17.13 -13.76 27.37
C SER A 97 15.67 -14.20 27.30
N ALA A 98 15.02 -14.10 26.13
CA ALA A 98 13.62 -14.47 26.00
C ALA A 98 13.45 -15.98 25.81
N ARG A 99 12.42 -16.53 26.47
CA ARG A 99 12.01 -17.93 26.31
C ARG A 99 11.22 -18.17 25.03
N GLU A 100 10.61 -17.13 24.49
CA GLU A 100 9.80 -17.15 23.27
C GLU A 100 10.05 -15.87 22.46
N PRO A 101 9.99 -15.93 21.12
CA PRO A 101 10.17 -14.76 20.25
C PRO A 101 9.00 -13.79 20.38
N PHE A 102 9.30 -12.49 20.36
CA PHE A 102 8.30 -11.44 20.16
C PHE A 102 7.96 -11.36 18.67
N VAL A 103 6.68 -11.47 18.33
CA VAL A 103 6.19 -11.42 16.96
C VAL A 103 5.17 -10.29 16.86
N LEU A 104 5.35 -9.42 15.88
CA LEU A 104 4.43 -8.32 15.56
C LEU A 104 4.10 -8.36 14.08
N GLU A 105 2.82 -8.46 13.75
CA GLU A 105 2.37 -8.34 12.37
C GLU A 105 2.35 -6.86 11.99
N LEU A 106 3.05 -6.50 10.91
CA LEU A 106 3.21 -5.08 10.58
C LEU A 106 1.89 -4.43 10.14
N HIS A 107 0.93 -5.20 9.63
CA HIS A 107 -0.39 -4.66 9.28
C HIS A 107 -1.17 -4.18 10.51
N GLU A 108 -1.02 -4.83 11.67
CA GLU A 108 -1.68 -4.45 12.93
C GLU A 108 -1.22 -3.08 13.44
N LEU A 109 -0.04 -2.61 13.04
CA LEU A 109 0.46 -1.27 13.43
C LEU A 109 -0.18 -0.13 12.63
N PHE A 110 -0.78 -0.41 11.48
CA PHE A 110 -1.33 0.61 10.57
C PHE A 110 -2.85 0.49 10.36
N GLU A 111 -3.50 -0.45 11.03
CA GLU A 111 -4.96 -0.49 11.21
C GLU A 111 -5.28 0.34 12.47
N SER A 112 -6.08 1.42 12.36
CA SER A 112 -6.35 2.38 13.45
C SER A 112 -7.82 2.73 13.60
#